data_AF-A0A7V5U043-F1
#
_entry.id   AF-A0A7V5U043-F1
#
_cell.length_a   1.000
_cell.length_b   1.000
_cell.length_c   1.000
_cell.angle_alpha   90.00
_cell.angle_beta   90.00
_cell.angle_gamma   90.00
#
_symmetry.space_group_name_H-M   'P 1'
#
loop_
_entity.id
_entity.type
_entity.pdbx_description
1 polymer ?
#
loop_
_entity_poly.entity_id
_entity_poly.type
_entity_poly.pdbx_seq_one_letter_code
_entity_poly.pdbx_strand_id
1 'polypeptide(L)'
;AYVRKPTYPPEEVIKIIKEAGGVSILAHPGVIKNDFIIPDLVDFGLNGLEIFYPLHSLYQRKNYLELAERYGLLVTGGSDYHGFAGKNEEYGQAMLKESYYNELLAHKDRKYAN
;
A
#
# COMPACT_ATOMS: atom_id res chain seq x y z
N ALA A 1 2.74 2.22 31.43
CA ALA A 1 1.33 2.07 30.99
C ALA A 1 1.25 2.27 29.48
N TYR A 2 0.38 1.53 28.77
CA TYR A 2 0.06 1.77 27.36
C TYR A 2 -1.21 2.63 27.28
N VAL A 3 -1.21 3.65 26.42
CA VAL A 3 -2.39 4.48 26.13
C VAL A 3 -2.77 4.28 24.67
N ARG A 4 -4.02 3.92 24.43
CA ARG A 4 -4.54 3.69 23.07
C ARG A 4 -4.53 5.00 22.30
N LYS A 5 -3.93 4.99 21.11
CA LYS A 5 -3.99 6.13 20.19
C LYS A 5 -5.39 6.22 19.56
N PRO A 6 -5.90 7.43 19.29
CA PRO A 6 -7.10 7.59 18.47
C PRO A 6 -6.85 7.01 17.07
N THR A 7 -7.90 6.42 16.48
CA THR A 7 -7.88 5.80 15.16
C THR A 7 -9.02 6.35 14.32
N TYR A 8 -8.81 6.50 13.02
CA TYR A 8 -9.83 6.95 12.07
C TYR A 8 -10.35 5.76 11.25
N PRO A 9 -11.64 5.75 10.87
CA PRO A 9 -12.17 4.75 9.94
C PRO A 9 -11.44 4.80 8.59
N PRO A 10 -11.11 3.64 7.97
CA PRO A 10 -10.39 3.61 6.71
C PRO A 10 -11.05 4.40 5.57
N GLU A 11 -12.38 4.39 5.49
CA GLU A 11 -13.16 5.13 4.50
C GLU A 11 -12.94 6.65 4.60
N GLU A 12 -12.81 7.17 5.83
CA GLU A 12 -12.55 8.59 6.08
C GLU A 12 -11.12 8.93 5.66
N VAL A 13 -10.15 8.08 5.99
CA VAL A 13 -8.74 8.27 5.62
C VAL A 13 -8.56 8.23 4.10
N ILE A 14 -9.17 7.25 3.42
CA ILE A 14 -9.12 7.14 1.95
C ILE A 14 -9.74 8.38 1.31
N LYS A 15 -10.88 8.84 1.82
CA LYS A 15 -11.54 10.06 1.36
C LYS A 15 -10.62 11.28 1.51
N ILE A 16 -9.99 11.46 2.67
CA ILE A 16 -9.06 12.58 2.91
C ILE A 16 -7.88 12.55 1.94
N ILE A 17 -7.25 11.38 1.75
CA ILE A 17 -6.15 11.23 0.79
C ILE A 17 -6.63 11.60 -0.62
N LYS A 18 -7.82 11.14 -1.00
CA LYS A 18 -8.41 11.44 -2.31
C LYS A 18 -8.69 12.93 -2.49
N GLU A 19 -9.27 13.60 -1.50
CA GLU A 19 -9.57 15.04 -1.51
C GLU A 19 -8.30 15.90 -1.55
N ALA A 20 -7.20 15.42 -0.96
CA ALA A 20 -5.88 16.02 -1.10
C ALA A 20 -5.19 15.72 -2.45
N GLY A 21 -5.88 15.05 -3.38
CA GLY A 21 -5.34 14.61 -4.67
C GLY A 21 -4.43 13.38 -4.61
N GLY A 22 -4.14 12.87 -3.42
CA GLY A 22 -3.24 11.75 -3.19
C GLY A 22 -3.74 10.42 -3.75
N VAL A 23 -2.87 9.42 -3.67
CA VAL A 23 -3.12 8.02 -4.04
C VAL A 23 -3.08 7.19 -2.76
N SER A 24 -4.16 6.50 -2.44
CA SER A 24 -4.28 5.70 -1.22
C SER A 24 -3.74 4.30 -1.45
N ILE A 25 -2.76 3.89 -0.63
CA ILE A 25 -2.10 2.59 -0.69
C ILE A 25 -2.24 1.90 0.66
N LEU A 26 -2.66 0.63 0.67
CA LEU A 26 -2.65 -0.18 1.89
C LEU A 26 -1.21 -0.67 2.13
N ALA A 27 -0.57 -0.10 3.16
CA ALA A 27 0.78 -0.45 3.55
C ALA A 27 0.86 -1.87 4.12
N HIS A 28 1.89 -2.61 3.69
CA HIS A 28 2.29 -3.95 4.11
C HIS A 28 1.15 -4.83 4.68
N PRO A 29 0.11 -5.17 3.88
CA PRO A 29 -1.08 -5.89 4.34
C PRO A 29 -0.78 -7.23 5.04
N GLY A 30 0.34 -7.88 4.69
CA GLY A 30 0.77 -9.12 5.32
C GLY A 30 1.12 -9.00 6.80
N VAL A 31 1.38 -7.78 7.29
CA VAL A 31 1.59 -7.47 8.71
C VAL A 31 0.26 -7.36 9.46
N ILE A 32 -0.79 -6.85 8.80
CA ILE A 32 -2.15 -6.71 9.36
C ILE A 32 -2.78 -8.09 9.54
N LYS A 33 -2.43 -9.06 8.67
CA LYS A 33 -2.94 -10.45 8.69
C LYS A 33 -4.47 -10.55 8.62
N ASN A 34 -5.09 -9.60 7.94
CA ASN A 34 -6.54 -9.58 7.72
C ASN A 34 -6.85 -9.12 6.30
N ASP A 35 -6.60 -10.00 5.33
CA ASP A 35 -6.80 -9.69 3.91
C ASP A 35 -8.29 -9.53 3.54
N PHE A 36 -9.21 -9.98 4.40
CA PHE A 36 -10.67 -9.87 4.18
C PHE A 36 -11.18 -8.43 4.15
N ILE A 37 -10.40 -7.47 4.64
CA ILE A 37 -10.78 -6.04 4.57
C ILE A 37 -10.53 -5.44 3.19
N ILE A 38 -9.70 -6.08 2.35
CA ILE A 38 -9.27 -5.49 1.08
C ILE A 38 -10.46 -5.16 0.18
N PRO A 39 -11.47 -6.03 -0.02
CA PRO A 39 -12.65 -5.70 -0.82
C PRO A 39 -13.39 -4.46 -0.31
N ASP A 40 -13.62 -4.33 1.00
CA ASP A 40 -14.29 -3.16 1.58
C ASP A 40 -13.47 -1.89 1.34
N LEU A 41 -12.14 -1.96 1.47
CA LEU A 41 -11.26 -0.82 1.18
C LEU A 41 -11.29 -0.43 -0.31
N VAL A 42 -11.38 -1.42 -1.22
CA VAL A 42 -11.57 -1.18 -2.65
C VAL A 42 -12.88 -0.44 -2.89
N ASP A 43 -13.97 -0.86 -2.25
CA ASP A 43 -15.28 -0.20 -2.34
C ASP A 43 -15.24 1.24 -1.80
N PHE A 44 -14.39 1.51 -0.81
CA PHE A 44 -14.13 2.87 -0.31
C PHE A 44 -13.22 3.72 -1.22
N GLY A 45 -12.62 3.12 -2.25
CA GLY A 45 -11.80 3.81 -3.25
C GLY A 45 -10.29 3.69 -3.06
N LEU A 46 -9.82 2.64 -2.39
CA LEU A 46 -8.39 2.29 -2.31
C LEU A 46 -7.77 2.20 -3.71
N ASN A 47 -6.55 2.72 -3.87
CA ASN A 47 -5.90 2.76 -5.19
C ASN A 47 -4.82 1.71 -5.39
N GLY A 48 -4.23 1.17 -4.32
CA GLY A 48 -3.11 0.24 -4.44
C GLY A 48 -2.79 -0.54 -3.18
N LEU A 49 -1.90 -1.52 -3.34
CA LEU A 49 -1.34 -2.34 -2.27
C LEU A 49 0.19 -2.19 -2.26
N GLU A 50 0.79 -2.20 -1.06
CA GLU A 50 2.22 -2.43 -0.92
C GLU A 50 2.51 -3.93 -0.97
N ILE A 51 2.94 -4.41 -2.13
CA ILE A 51 3.17 -5.84 -2.37
C ILE A 51 4.61 -6.20 -2.06
N PHE A 52 5.55 -5.40 -2.55
CA PHE A 52 6.98 -5.62 -2.38
C PHE A 52 7.43 -5.02 -1.06
N TYR A 53 7.36 -5.84 -0.01
CA TYR A 53 7.77 -5.49 1.35
C TYR A 53 8.68 -6.60 1.92
N PRO A 54 9.74 -6.29 2.70
CA PRO A 54 10.71 -7.29 3.16
C PRO A 54 10.09 -8.46 3.94
N LEU A 55 9.05 -8.22 4.75
CA LEU A 55 8.41 -9.28 5.55
C LEU A 55 7.30 -10.03 4.82
N HIS A 56 6.97 -9.64 3.58
CA HIS A 56 6.06 -10.44 2.76
C HIS A 56 6.77 -11.66 2.19
N SER A 57 6.28 -12.85 2.57
CA SER A 57 6.66 -14.11 1.92
C SER A 57 6.35 -14.11 0.43
N LEU A 58 6.99 -15.00 -0.32
CA LEU A 58 6.69 -15.20 -1.75
C LEU A 58 5.21 -15.53 -1.99
N TYR A 59 4.60 -16.30 -1.08
CA TYR A 59 3.17 -16.61 -1.13
C TYR A 59 2.31 -15.36 -0.97
N GLN A 60 2.59 -14.51 0.02
CA GLN A 60 1.88 -13.24 0.22
C GLN A 60 2.02 -12.31 -0.98
N ARG A 61 3.24 -12.17 -1.52
CA ARG A 61 3.48 -11.34 -2.72
C ARG A 61 2.66 -11.84 -3.90
N LYS A 62 2.63 -13.15 -4.13
CA LYS A 62 1.81 -13.78 -5.19
C LYS A 62 0.32 -13.49 -4.98
N ASN A 63 -0.20 -13.73 -3.77
CA ASN A 63 -1.60 -13.50 -3.43
C ASN A 63 -2.00 -12.02 -3.64
N TYR A 64 -1.17 -11.07 -3.18
CA TYR A 64 -1.45 -9.66 -3.35
C TYR A 64 -1.35 -9.19 -4.81
N LEU A 65 -0.49 -9.81 -5.63
CA LEU A 65 -0.46 -9.55 -7.07
C LEU A 65 -1.77 -10.00 -7.74
N GLU A 66 -2.28 -11.19 -7.38
CA GLU A 66 -3.55 -11.70 -7.89
C GLU A 66 -4.74 -10.83 -7.45
N LEU A 67 -4.73 -10.33 -6.20
CA LEU A 67 -5.74 -9.37 -5.72
C LEU A 67 -5.62 -8.03 -6.45
N ALA A 68 -4.40 -7.53 -6.67
CA ALA A 68 -4.19 -6.28 -7.37
C ALA A 68 -4.69 -6.34 -8.81
N GLU A 69 -4.40 -7.44 -9.52
CA GLU A 69 -4.94 -7.69 -10.85
C GLU A 69 -6.48 -7.78 -10.83
N ARG A 70 -7.05 -8.53 -9.90
CA ARG A 70 -8.51 -8.71 -9.77
C ARG A 70 -9.26 -7.40 -9.56
N TYR A 71 -8.74 -6.52 -8.70
CA TYR A 71 -9.41 -5.28 -8.30
C TYR A 71 -8.91 -4.04 -9.06
N GLY A 72 -7.96 -4.20 -10.00
CA GLY A 72 -7.36 -3.08 -10.73
C GLY A 72 -6.55 -2.14 -9.84
N LEU A 73 -5.89 -2.68 -8.81
CA LEU A 73 -5.10 -1.92 -7.85
C LEU A 73 -3.66 -1.73 -8.34
N LEU A 74 -3.09 -0.57 -8.00
CA LEU A 74 -1.67 -0.28 -8.22
C LEU A 74 -0.80 -1.18 -7.35
N VAL A 75 0.34 -1.58 -7.93
CA VAL A 75 1.36 -2.36 -7.26
C VAL A 75 2.46 -1.44 -6.75
N THR A 76 2.73 -1.48 -5.45
CA THR A 76 3.77 -0.64 -4.82
C THR A 76 4.67 -1.47 -3.90
N GLY A 77 5.66 -0.81 -3.30
CA GLY A 77 6.70 -1.42 -2.49
C GLY A 77 7.51 -0.38 -1.73
N GLY A 78 8.05 -0.80 -0.59
CA GLY A 78 8.77 0.06 0.33
C GLY A 78 9.57 -0.78 1.32
N SER A 79 10.72 -0.26 1.74
CA SER A 79 11.56 -0.94 2.72
C SER A 79 11.11 -0.71 4.16
N ASP A 80 10.26 0.29 4.38
CA ASP A 80 9.84 0.76 5.70
C ASP A 80 11.04 1.01 6.63
N TYR A 81 12.09 1.63 6.09
CA TYR A 81 13.35 1.81 6.79
C TYR A 81 13.25 2.85 7.92
N HIS A 82 13.54 2.42 9.15
CA HIS A 82 13.47 3.26 10.37
C HIS A 82 14.85 3.66 10.94
N GLY A 83 15.94 3.53 10.18
CA GLY A 83 17.29 3.85 10.64
C GLY A 83 18.04 2.68 11.29
N PHE A 84 19.19 2.97 11.92
CA PHE A 84 20.11 2.01 12.55
C PHE A 84 19.60 1.37 13.86
N ALA A 85 18.29 1.22 14.04
CA ALA A 85 17.68 0.71 15.28
C ALA A 85 17.60 -0.83 15.34
N GLY A 86 18.70 -1.53 14.99
CA GLY A 86 18.86 -2.96 15.26
C GLY A 86 17.95 -3.92 14.48
N LYS A 87 17.22 -3.45 13.47
CA LYS A 87 16.49 -4.29 12.52
C LYS A 87 17.28 -4.41 11.22
N ASN A 88 17.30 -5.61 10.63
CA ASN A 88 17.92 -5.87 9.31
C ASN A 88 17.08 -5.27 8.16
N GLU A 89 16.61 -4.04 8.32
CA GLU A 89 15.91 -3.28 7.30
C GLU A 89 16.95 -2.38 6.62
N GLU A 90 17.12 -2.53 5.31
CA GLU A 90 18.03 -1.70 4.53
C GLU A 90 17.26 -0.70 3.67
N TYR A 91 17.80 0.51 3.53
CA TYR A 91 17.26 1.48 2.60
C TYR A 91 17.28 0.92 1.17
N GLY A 92 16.13 0.93 0.49
CA GLY A 92 16.01 0.44 -0.89
C GLY A 92 15.95 -1.10 -1.03
N GLN A 93 15.83 -1.85 0.06
CA GLN A 93 15.77 -3.32 0.05
C GLN A 93 14.55 -3.87 -0.71
N ALA A 94 13.45 -3.12 -0.73
CA ALA A 94 12.26 -3.46 -1.49
C ALA A 94 12.29 -2.79 -2.87
N MET A 95 12.86 -3.50 -3.86
CA MET A 95 12.90 -3.02 -5.23
C MET A 95 11.60 -3.27 -5.97
N LEU A 96 11.17 -2.28 -6.75
CA LEU A 96 10.05 -2.37 -7.68
C LEU A 96 10.58 -2.44 -9.12
N LYS A 97 9.85 -3.16 -9.97
CA LYS A 97 10.02 -2.99 -11.41
C LYS A 97 9.60 -1.58 -11.81
N GLU A 98 10.36 -0.98 -12.73
CA GLU A 98 10.10 0.36 -13.24
C GLU A 98 8.68 0.51 -13.84
N SER A 99 8.13 -0.56 -14.41
CA SER A 99 6.75 -0.58 -14.93
C SER A 99 5.72 -0.18 -13.87
N TYR A 100 5.83 -0.70 -12.65
CA TYR A 100 4.90 -0.36 -11.57
C TYR A 100 5.03 1.09 -11.10
N TYR A 101 6.26 1.61 -11.11
CA TYR A 101 6.51 3.02 -10.85
C TYR A 101 5.85 3.92 -11.92
N ASN A 102 6.00 3.56 -13.19
CA ASN A 102 5.39 4.29 -14.29
C ASN A 102 3.86 4.24 -14.26
N GLU A 103 3.27 3.10 -13.88
CA GLU A 103 1.82 2.98 -13.67
C GLU A 103 1.32 3.92 -12.55
N LEU A 104 2.05 4.01 -11.44
CA LEU A 104 1.75 4.93 -10.35
C LEU A 104 1.81 6.40 -10.81
N LEU A 105 2.86 6.78 -11.56
CA LEU A 105 2.97 8.13 -12.12
C LEU A 105 1.83 8.43 -13.10
N ALA A 106 1.52 7.51 -14.01
CA ALA A 106 0.44 7.68 -14.97
C ALA A 106 -0.93 7.79 -14.29
N HIS A 107 -1.16 7.05 -13.19
CA HIS A 107 -2.37 7.17 -12.39
C HIS A 107 -2.46 8.56 -11.75
N LYS A 108 -1.36 9.05 -11.17
CA LYS A 108 -1.27 10.40 -10.63
C LYS A 108 -1.61 11.42 -11.72
N ASP A 109 -0.95 11.37 -12.87
CA ASP A 109 -1.09 12.38 -13.93
C ASP A 109 -2.50 12.40 -14.55
N ARG A 110 -3.12 11.24 -14.78
CA ARG A 110 -4.53 11.16 -15.24
C ARG A 110 -5.51 11.83 -14.27
N LYS A 111 -5.23 11.78 -12.96
CA LYS A 111 -6.09 12.33 -11.92
C LYS A 111 -6.05 13.86 -11.88
N TYR A 112 -4.94 14.48 -12.28
CA TYR A 112 -4.76 15.94 -12.30
C TYR A 112 -4.89 16.57 -13.69
N ALA A 113 -5.20 15.78 -14.71
CA ALA A 113 -5.45 16.26 -16.08
C ALA A 113 -6.92 16.74 -16.30
N ASN A 114 -7.77 16.71 -15.27
CA ASN A 114 -9.16 17.17 -15.29
C ASN A 114 -9.37 18.31 -14.29
#